data_AF-U6D095-F1
#
_entry.id   AF-U6D095-F1
#
_cell.length_a   1.000
_cell.length_b   1.000
_cell.length_c   1.000
_cell.angle_alpha   90.00
_cell.angle_beta   90.00
_cell.angle_gamma   90.00
#
_symmetry.space_group_name_H-M   'P 1'
#
loop_
_entity.id
_entity.type
_entity.pdbx_description
1 polymer ?
#
loop_
_entity_poly.entity_id
_entity_poly.type
_entity_poly.pdbx_seq_one_letter_code
_entity_poly.pdbx_strand_id
1 'polypeptide(L)'
;REEEEEEGAGSQGGLYETIAGHWVRVLQCRQRCVGDMATRPGRSFPVPDFLPSQLRRLHEAHAQVGNLSQAVENVLSVLLFYPEDEPAKKALNEYQAQLGEPRPGLGPREDIQRFILRSLGEKRQLYYAMEHLGASFQDPDPWTPAAVIPEALREKLREDQEKRPWDHEPPQPKPLTHWKDVLLLEGVTLTQDARQLNGSERVVLDGLLTPAECGVLLQLAKDAAEAGARSGYRGRRSPHTPHERFEGLTVLKAAQLAQAGAVGSQGAKLLLEVSERVRTLTQAYFSPEKPLHLSFTHLVCRSAIEGEQDQRMDLSHPVHADNCVLDPDTGECWREPPAYTYRDYSGLLYLNDDFHGGDLFFTQPNALTVTAQVRPRCGRLVAFSSGGENPHGVWAVTRGRRCALALWHTWAPEHREQEWTEAKELLKEPEEEEE
;
A
#
# COMPACT_ATOMS: atom_id res chain seq x y z
N ARG A 1 -13.21 -3.16 -27.27
CA ARG A 1 -13.33 -4.45 -27.96
C ARG A 1 -14.47 -5.16 -27.26
N GLU A 2 -15.54 -5.38 -28.01
CA GLU A 2 -16.77 -6.03 -27.55
C GLU A 2 -16.38 -7.35 -26.87
N GLU A 3 -16.76 -7.51 -25.60
CA GLU A 3 -16.77 -8.82 -24.96
C GLU A 3 -18.15 -9.39 -25.23
N GLU A 4 -18.13 -10.46 -26.02
CA GLU A 4 -19.28 -11.29 -26.36
C GLU A 4 -20.01 -11.68 -25.07
N GLU A 5 -21.30 -11.34 -25.02
CA GLU A 5 -22.24 -11.95 -24.11
C GLU A 5 -22.19 -13.46 -24.37
N GLU A 6 -21.68 -14.25 -23.42
CA GLU A 6 -21.96 -15.68 -23.39
C GLU A 6 -23.48 -15.83 -23.21
N GLU A 7 -24.17 -15.97 -24.34
CA GLU A 7 -25.52 -16.49 -24.42
C GLU A 7 -25.51 -17.90 -23.82
N GLY A 8 -25.87 -17.98 -22.54
CA GLY A 8 -26.28 -19.22 -21.90
C GLY A 8 -27.45 -19.82 -22.68
N ALA A 9 -27.19 -20.95 -23.33
CA ALA A 9 -28.15 -21.71 -24.09
C ALA A 9 -29.42 -22.05 -23.28
N GLY A 10 -30.57 -21.54 -23.73
CA GLY A 10 -31.83 -22.28 -23.81
C GLY A 10 -32.53 -22.68 -22.51
N SER A 11 -33.24 -21.74 -21.90
CA SER A 11 -34.57 -22.03 -21.33
C SER A 11 -35.49 -20.85 -21.64
N GLN A 12 -36.47 -21.06 -22.52
CA GLN A 12 -37.56 -20.09 -22.69
C GLN A 12 -38.44 -20.15 -21.44
N GLY A 13 -38.04 -19.41 -20.40
CA GLY A 13 -38.90 -19.14 -19.26
C GLY A 13 -40.18 -18.43 -19.72
N GLY A 14 -41.29 -18.64 -19.02
CA GLY A 14 -42.54 -17.93 -19.29
C GLY A 14 -42.38 -16.40 -19.17
N LEU A 15 -43.45 -15.68 -19.50
CA LEU A 15 -43.45 -14.21 -19.46
C LEU A 15 -43.03 -13.67 -18.09
N TYR A 16 -43.47 -14.32 -17.00
CA TYR A 16 -43.16 -13.90 -15.63
C TYR A 16 -41.70 -14.13 -15.26
N GLU A 17 -41.12 -15.27 -15.65
CA GLU A 17 -39.72 -15.60 -15.44
C GLU A 17 -38.81 -14.65 -16.22
N THR A 18 -39.21 -14.28 -17.45
CA THR A 18 -38.48 -13.31 -18.28
C THR A 18 -38.50 -11.92 -17.63
N ILE A 19 -39.66 -11.48 -17.13
CA ILE A 19 -39.79 -10.20 -16.42
C ILE A 19 -38.96 -10.22 -15.13
N ALA A 20 -39.04 -11.30 -14.34
CA ALA A 20 -38.27 -11.45 -13.12
C ALA A 20 -36.76 -11.43 -13.40
N GLY A 21 -36.29 -12.17 -14.41
CA GLY A 21 -34.89 -12.20 -14.81
C GLY A 21 -34.37 -10.84 -15.32
N HIS A 22 -35.22 -10.03 -15.96
CA HIS A 22 -34.85 -8.65 -16.31
C HIS A 22 -34.68 -7.77 -15.06
N TRP A 23 -35.64 -7.82 -14.12
CA TRP A 23 -35.56 -7.05 -12.88
C TRP A 23 -34.38 -7.46 -11.99
N VAL A 24 -34.08 -8.75 -11.90
CA VAL A 24 -32.89 -9.25 -11.18
C VAL A 24 -31.62 -8.63 -11.77
N ARG A 25 -31.47 -8.60 -13.10
CA ARG A 25 -30.32 -7.96 -13.77
C ARG A 25 -30.24 -6.46 -13.48
N VAL A 26 -31.37 -5.75 -13.51
CA VAL A 26 -31.43 -4.32 -13.17
C VAL A 26 -30.99 -4.09 -11.73
N LEU A 27 -31.46 -4.90 -10.78
CA LEU A 27 -31.09 -4.81 -9.37
C LEU A 27 -29.61 -5.14 -9.13
N GLN A 28 -29.08 -6.18 -9.76
CA GLN A 28 -27.64 -6.51 -9.72
C GLN A 28 -26.80 -5.34 -10.23
N CYS A 29 -27.19 -4.74 -11.36
CA CYS A 29 -26.51 -3.57 -11.91
C CYS A 29 -26.51 -2.38 -10.94
N ARG A 30 -27.65 -2.13 -10.27
CA ARG A 30 -27.74 -1.04 -9.27
C ARG A 30 -26.88 -1.28 -8.05
N GLN A 31 -26.84 -2.50 -7.55
CA GLN A 31 -26.00 -2.85 -6.40
C GLN A 31 -24.51 -2.82 -6.75
N ARG A 32 -24.14 -3.15 -7.99
CA ARG A 32 -22.78 -3.00 -8.50
C ARG A 32 -22.27 -1.55 -8.47
N CYS A 33 -23.14 -0.56 -8.65
CA CYS A 33 -22.76 0.85 -8.58
C CYS A 33 -22.06 1.22 -7.26
N VAL A 34 -22.38 0.55 -6.14
CA VAL A 34 -21.72 0.79 -4.86
C VAL A 34 -20.25 0.38 -4.93
N GLY A 35 -19.98 -0.80 -5.48
CA GLY A 35 -18.63 -1.29 -5.75
C GLY A 35 -17.89 -0.38 -6.74
N ASP A 36 -18.53 -0.01 -7.85
CA ASP A 36 -17.91 0.84 -8.87
C ASP A 36 -17.57 2.24 -8.32
N MET A 37 -18.47 2.86 -7.54
CA MET A 37 -18.21 4.14 -6.87
C MET A 37 -17.12 4.05 -5.80
N ALA A 38 -17.05 2.93 -5.08
CA ALA A 38 -16.01 2.65 -4.10
C ALA A 38 -14.68 2.25 -4.75
N THR A 39 -14.66 1.92 -6.05
CA THR A 39 -13.48 1.52 -6.78
C THR A 39 -12.85 2.75 -7.44
N ARG A 40 -11.79 3.25 -6.80
CA ARG A 40 -11.03 4.37 -7.34
C ARG A 40 -10.27 3.96 -8.61
N PRO A 41 -10.05 4.87 -9.56
CA PRO A 41 -9.16 4.61 -10.70
C PRO A 41 -7.82 4.04 -10.22
N GLY A 42 -7.42 2.86 -10.71
CA GLY A 42 -6.18 2.18 -10.32
C GLY A 42 -6.33 1.05 -9.30
N ARG A 43 -7.50 0.90 -8.65
CA ARG A 43 -7.80 -0.28 -7.82
C ARG A 43 -8.54 -1.34 -8.61
N SER A 44 -8.19 -2.60 -8.36
CA SER A 44 -8.91 -3.77 -8.88
C SER A 44 -10.13 -4.14 -8.02
N PHE A 45 -10.21 -3.59 -6.82
CA PHE A 45 -11.22 -3.92 -5.81
C PHE A 45 -11.78 -2.65 -5.15
N PRO A 46 -13.07 -2.63 -4.78
CA PRO A 46 -13.69 -1.50 -4.10
C PRO A 46 -13.03 -1.24 -2.74
N VAL A 47 -12.93 0.03 -2.36
CA VAL A 47 -12.60 0.43 -0.99
C VAL A 47 -13.71 -0.09 -0.06
N PRO A 48 -13.42 -0.98 0.90
CA PRO A 48 -14.42 -1.42 1.87
C PRO A 48 -14.98 -0.24 2.66
N ASP A 49 -16.27 -0.25 2.96
CA ASP A 49 -16.93 0.82 3.73
C ASP A 49 -16.68 2.24 3.20
N PHE A 50 -16.60 2.40 1.87
CA PHE A 50 -16.33 3.70 1.26
C PHE A 50 -17.28 4.81 1.76
N LEU A 51 -18.59 4.58 1.70
CA LEU A 51 -19.58 5.58 2.14
C LEU A 51 -19.57 5.80 3.67
N PRO A 52 -19.62 4.76 4.53
CA PRO A 52 -19.48 4.94 5.98
C PRO A 52 -18.19 5.67 6.39
N SER A 53 -17.06 5.39 5.73
CA SER A 53 -15.79 6.05 6.03
C SER A 53 -15.79 7.55 5.69
N GLN A 54 -16.49 7.98 4.63
CA GLN A 54 -16.68 9.40 4.35
C GLN A 54 -17.51 10.09 5.43
N LEU A 55 -18.57 9.43 5.91
CA LEU A 55 -19.42 9.98 6.98
C LEU A 55 -18.67 10.11 8.31
N ARG A 56 -17.80 9.14 8.64
CA ARG A 56 -16.90 9.21 9.80
C ARG A 56 -16.01 10.47 9.73
N ARG A 57 -15.32 10.68 8.61
CA ARG A 57 -14.47 11.86 8.40
C ARG A 57 -15.27 13.17 8.45
N LEU A 58 -16.49 13.18 7.90
CA LEU A 58 -17.32 14.37 7.87
C LEU A 58 -17.78 14.81 9.27
N HIS A 59 -18.20 13.88 10.14
CA HIS A 59 -18.62 14.31 11.48
C HIS A 59 -17.45 14.85 12.31
N GLU A 60 -16.27 14.24 12.18
CA GLU A 60 -15.05 14.72 12.83
C GLU A 60 -14.68 16.13 12.35
N ALA A 61 -14.69 16.35 11.03
CA ALA A 61 -14.40 17.65 10.43
C ALA A 61 -15.40 18.73 10.87
N HIS A 62 -16.70 18.41 10.87
CA HIS A 62 -17.73 19.33 11.33
C HIS A 62 -17.61 19.68 12.82
N ALA A 63 -17.24 18.72 13.66
CA ALA A 63 -17.00 18.96 15.08
C ALA A 63 -15.79 19.90 15.30
N GLN A 64 -14.71 19.70 14.56
CA GLN A 64 -13.50 20.55 14.64
C GLN A 64 -13.78 22.02 14.30
N VAL A 65 -14.67 22.28 13.35
CA VAL A 65 -15.07 23.66 12.97
C VAL A 65 -16.25 24.20 13.78
N GLY A 66 -16.67 23.51 14.84
CA GLY A 66 -17.75 23.92 15.74
C GLY A 66 -19.17 23.75 15.17
N ASN A 67 -19.33 23.09 14.02
CA ASN A 67 -20.64 22.82 13.44
C ASN A 67 -21.23 21.51 13.97
N LEU A 68 -21.63 21.52 15.24
CA LEU A 68 -22.12 20.34 15.95
C LEU A 68 -23.42 19.75 15.36
N SER A 69 -24.26 20.58 14.74
CA SER A 69 -25.49 20.08 14.09
C SER A 69 -25.17 19.14 12.91
N GLN A 70 -24.22 19.53 12.06
CA GLN A 70 -23.75 18.68 10.96
C GLN A 70 -22.92 17.48 11.46
N ALA A 71 -22.19 17.64 12.56
CA ALA A 71 -21.48 16.52 13.17
C ALA A 71 -22.46 15.44 13.67
N VAL A 72 -23.54 15.85 14.35
CA VAL A 72 -24.59 14.92 14.80
C VAL A 72 -25.30 14.25 13.62
N GLU A 73 -25.61 15.00 12.56
CA GLU A 73 -26.26 14.46 11.37
C GLU A 73 -25.42 13.34 10.70
N ASN A 74 -24.11 13.56 10.58
CA ASN A 74 -23.20 12.59 9.98
C ASN A 74 -22.92 11.39 10.90
N VAL A 75 -22.74 11.57 12.22
CA VAL A 75 -22.51 10.45 13.14
C VAL A 75 -23.75 9.57 13.30
N LEU A 76 -24.96 10.16 13.33
CA LEU A 76 -26.21 9.39 13.27
C LEU A 76 -26.32 8.59 11.97
N SER A 77 -25.81 9.15 10.86
CA SER A 77 -25.79 8.45 9.57
C SER A 77 -24.83 7.24 9.57
N VAL A 78 -23.68 7.33 10.27
CA VAL A 78 -22.78 6.19 10.49
C VAL A 78 -23.50 5.08 11.27
N LEU A 79 -24.24 5.44 12.31
CA LEU A 79 -24.99 4.49 13.14
C LEU A 79 -26.13 3.79 12.41
N LEU A 80 -26.59 4.30 11.26
CA LEU A 80 -27.52 3.55 10.41
C LEU A 80 -26.87 2.35 9.72
N PHE A 81 -25.57 2.43 9.41
CA PHE A 81 -24.80 1.31 8.85
C PHE A 81 -24.33 0.36 9.94
N TYR A 82 -23.82 0.92 11.04
CA TYR A 82 -23.24 0.17 12.16
C TYR A 82 -23.85 0.64 13.48
N PRO A 83 -25.01 0.10 13.88
CA PRO A 83 -25.70 0.51 15.12
C PRO A 83 -24.87 0.26 16.38
N GLU A 84 -23.92 -0.68 16.33
CA GLU A 84 -23.05 -1.06 17.44
C GLU A 84 -21.66 -0.39 17.41
N ASP A 85 -21.44 0.61 16.57
CA ASP A 85 -20.17 1.36 16.51
C ASP A 85 -19.99 2.23 17.77
N GLU A 86 -19.25 1.69 18.75
CA GLU A 86 -18.99 2.34 20.04
C GLU A 86 -18.29 3.71 19.92
N PRO A 87 -17.25 3.90 19.06
CA PRO A 87 -16.70 5.22 18.78
C PRO A 87 -17.76 6.23 18.30
N ALA A 88 -18.63 5.85 17.37
CA ALA A 88 -19.70 6.71 16.88
C ALA A 88 -20.74 7.04 17.96
N LYS A 89 -21.13 6.06 18.79
CA LYS A 89 -22.02 6.30 19.95
C LYS A 89 -21.42 7.29 20.94
N LYS A 90 -20.12 7.14 21.24
CA LYS A 90 -19.40 8.05 22.15
C LYS A 90 -19.35 9.48 21.58
N ALA A 91 -18.96 9.62 20.32
CA ALA A 91 -18.93 10.92 19.64
C ALA A 91 -20.31 11.59 19.61
N LEU A 92 -21.38 10.83 19.35
CA LEU A 92 -22.75 11.33 19.39
C LEU A 92 -23.11 11.90 20.77
N ASN A 93 -22.81 11.18 21.84
CA ASN A 93 -23.07 11.63 23.22
C ASN A 93 -22.29 12.91 23.55
N GLU A 94 -21.03 13.00 23.12
CA GLU A 94 -20.19 14.20 23.30
C GLU A 94 -20.78 15.41 22.55
N TYR A 95 -21.18 15.24 21.29
CA TYR A 95 -21.77 16.32 20.51
C TYR A 95 -23.12 16.77 21.08
N GLN A 96 -23.96 15.83 21.52
CA GLN A 96 -25.25 16.13 22.15
C GLN A 96 -25.10 16.88 23.48
N ALA A 97 -24.13 16.47 24.31
CA ALA A 97 -23.84 17.17 25.56
C ALA A 97 -23.38 18.62 25.32
N GLN A 98 -22.62 18.87 24.24
CA GLN A 98 -22.19 20.22 23.86
C GLN A 98 -23.30 21.06 23.21
N LEU A 99 -24.27 20.43 22.53
CA LEU A 99 -25.42 21.09 21.92
C LEU A 99 -26.47 21.56 22.96
N GLY A 100 -26.50 20.94 24.14
CA GLY A 100 -27.42 21.28 25.22
C GLY A 100 -28.84 20.77 24.95
N GLU A 101 -29.74 21.62 24.46
CA GLU A 101 -31.15 21.25 24.25
C GLU A 101 -31.36 20.35 23.02
N PRO A 102 -32.22 19.32 23.10
CA PRO A 102 -32.57 18.48 21.97
C PRO A 102 -33.26 19.33 20.90
N ARG A 103 -32.59 19.52 19.75
CA ARG A 103 -33.18 20.21 18.60
C ARG A 103 -34.18 19.28 17.91
N PRO A 104 -35.48 19.65 17.83
CA PRO A 104 -36.45 18.88 17.07
C PRO A 104 -36.03 18.84 15.59
N GLY A 105 -35.91 17.64 15.02
CA GLY A 105 -35.55 17.45 13.61
C GLY A 105 -34.06 17.15 13.34
N LEU A 106 -33.21 17.06 14.36
CA LEU A 106 -31.82 16.62 14.20
C LEU A 106 -31.77 15.08 14.09
N GLY A 107 -31.74 14.57 12.87
CA GLY A 107 -31.70 13.13 12.57
C GLY A 107 -30.50 12.75 11.69
N PRO A 108 -30.38 11.48 11.28
CA PRO A 108 -29.43 11.11 10.24
C PRO A 108 -29.78 11.79 8.92
N ARG A 109 -28.79 11.96 8.03
CA ARG A 109 -29.00 12.56 6.71
C ARG A 109 -30.08 11.81 5.93
N GLU A 110 -31.03 12.54 5.36
CA GLU A 110 -32.15 11.94 4.63
C GLU A 110 -31.73 11.15 3.39
N ASP A 111 -30.67 11.60 2.71
CA ASP A 111 -30.15 10.92 1.53
C ASP A 111 -29.52 9.57 1.88
N ILE A 112 -28.83 9.49 3.02
CA ILE A 112 -28.30 8.23 3.56
C ILE A 112 -29.43 7.30 4.01
N GLN A 113 -30.44 7.81 4.71
CA GLN A 113 -31.62 7.02 5.08
C GLN A 113 -32.31 6.41 3.84
N ARG A 114 -32.55 7.24 2.82
CA ARG A 114 -33.14 6.80 1.54
C ARG A 114 -32.26 5.78 0.82
N PHE A 115 -30.94 5.97 0.84
CA PHE A 115 -29.99 5.03 0.26
C PHE A 115 -30.05 3.66 0.94
N ILE A 116 -29.99 3.62 2.27
CA ILE A 116 -30.03 2.36 3.03
C ILE A 116 -31.36 1.64 2.81
N LEU A 117 -32.49 2.34 2.92
CA LEU A 117 -33.81 1.74 2.69
C LEU A 117 -33.94 1.15 1.28
N ARG A 118 -33.49 1.89 0.26
CA ARG A 118 -33.47 1.39 -1.12
C ARG A 118 -32.57 0.18 -1.25
N SER A 119 -31.31 0.29 -0.78
CA SER A 119 -30.31 -0.76 -0.94
C SER A 119 -30.74 -2.07 -0.25
N LEU A 120 -31.25 -2.00 0.98
CA LEU A 120 -31.76 -3.18 1.69
C LEU A 120 -32.99 -3.79 0.99
N GLY A 121 -33.87 -2.96 0.41
CA GLY A 121 -35.01 -3.43 -0.37
C GLY A 121 -34.61 -4.14 -1.68
N GLU A 122 -33.59 -3.64 -2.36
CA GLU A 122 -33.01 -4.25 -3.56
C GLU A 122 -32.30 -5.57 -3.21
N LYS A 123 -31.49 -5.60 -2.15
CA LYS A 123 -30.82 -6.80 -1.65
C LYS A 123 -31.80 -7.89 -1.24
N ARG A 124 -32.89 -7.54 -0.55
CA ARG A 124 -33.93 -8.51 -0.18
C ARG A 124 -34.50 -9.22 -1.41
N GLN A 125 -34.74 -8.50 -2.50
CA GLN A 125 -35.21 -9.09 -3.75
C GLN A 125 -34.14 -9.95 -4.42
N LEU A 126 -32.88 -9.53 -4.37
CA LEU A 126 -31.77 -10.30 -4.92
C LEU A 126 -31.51 -11.60 -4.16
N TYR A 127 -31.52 -11.57 -2.83
CA TYR A 127 -31.42 -12.77 -2.01
C TYR A 127 -32.63 -13.71 -2.21
N TYR A 128 -33.84 -13.16 -2.36
CA TYR A 128 -35.01 -13.96 -2.74
C TYR A 128 -34.81 -14.65 -4.11
N ALA A 129 -34.25 -13.93 -5.09
CA ALA A 129 -33.94 -14.48 -6.40
C ALA A 129 -32.80 -15.54 -6.35
N MET A 130 -31.82 -15.38 -5.46
CA MET A 130 -30.82 -16.42 -5.22
C MET A 130 -31.44 -17.70 -4.67
N GLU A 131 -32.35 -17.56 -3.70
CA GLU A 131 -32.99 -18.70 -3.04
C GLU A 131 -33.94 -19.46 -3.96
N HIS A 132 -34.74 -18.75 -4.76
CA HIS A 132 -35.87 -19.35 -5.47
C HIS A 132 -35.76 -19.35 -7.00
N LEU A 133 -34.94 -18.46 -7.57
CA LEU A 133 -34.85 -18.26 -9.02
C LEU A 133 -33.48 -18.66 -9.61
N GLY A 134 -32.58 -19.19 -8.78
CA GLY A 134 -31.24 -19.60 -9.21
C GLY A 134 -30.33 -18.45 -9.62
N ALA A 135 -30.63 -17.21 -9.20
CA ALA A 135 -29.79 -16.06 -9.49
C ALA A 135 -28.49 -16.09 -8.67
N SER A 136 -27.43 -15.47 -9.18
CA SER A 136 -26.20 -15.22 -8.42
C SER A 136 -26.18 -13.76 -7.94
N PHE A 137 -25.90 -13.52 -6.67
CA PHE A 137 -25.68 -12.18 -6.17
C PHE A 137 -24.56 -12.18 -5.13
N GLN A 138 -23.60 -11.27 -5.31
CA GLN A 138 -22.52 -11.03 -4.37
C GLN A 138 -22.77 -9.68 -3.71
N ASP A 139 -22.99 -9.70 -2.41
CA ASP A 139 -23.25 -8.48 -1.64
C ASP A 139 -21.95 -7.68 -1.51
N PRO A 140 -21.89 -6.45 -2.06
CA PRO A 140 -20.68 -5.63 -1.97
C PRO A 140 -20.49 -5.00 -0.60
N ASP A 141 -21.51 -5.00 0.26
CA ASP A 141 -21.49 -4.25 1.51
C ASP A 141 -21.42 -5.17 2.75
N PRO A 142 -20.42 -4.99 3.62
CA PRO A 142 -20.31 -5.74 4.87
C PRO A 142 -21.35 -5.31 5.92
N TRP A 143 -21.97 -4.14 5.78
CA TRP A 143 -22.98 -3.61 6.71
C TRP A 143 -24.38 -4.19 6.50
N THR A 144 -24.61 -5.07 5.52
CA THR A 144 -25.93 -5.70 5.32
C THR A 144 -26.34 -6.49 6.56
N PRO A 145 -27.47 -6.17 7.21
CA PRO A 145 -27.91 -6.90 8.39
C PRO A 145 -28.21 -8.36 8.05
N ALA A 146 -27.76 -9.29 8.90
CA ALA A 146 -28.02 -10.73 8.71
C ALA A 146 -29.51 -11.05 8.55
N ALA A 147 -30.39 -10.27 9.18
CA ALA A 147 -31.85 -10.40 9.06
C ALA A 147 -32.39 -10.22 7.62
N VAL A 148 -31.64 -9.55 6.74
CA VAL A 148 -32.01 -9.37 5.32
C VAL A 148 -31.66 -10.60 4.47
N ILE A 149 -30.72 -11.41 4.95
CA ILE A 149 -30.27 -12.64 4.28
C ILE A 149 -31.18 -13.80 4.74
N PRO A 150 -31.81 -14.55 3.81
CA PRO A 150 -32.59 -15.74 4.14
C PRO A 150 -31.78 -16.77 4.90
N GLU A 151 -32.38 -17.43 5.89
CA GLU A 151 -31.70 -18.39 6.77
C GLU A 151 -31.00 -19.51 5.98
N ALA A 152 -31.65 -20.03 4.93
CA ALA A 152 -31.11 -21.06 4.05
C ALA A 152 -29.84 -20.63 3.29
N LEU A 153 -29.63 -19.32 3.12
CA LEU A 153 -28.45 -18.77 2.46
C LEU A 153 -27.37 -18.33 3.46
N ARG A 154 -27.70 -18.08 4.73
CA ARG A 154 -26.72 -17.64 5.74
C ARG A 154 -25.62 -18.67 5.97
N GLU A 155 -25.97 -19.95 6.08
CA GLU A 155 -24.98 -21.02 6.28
C GLU A 155 -24.11 -21.21 5.04
N LYS A 156 -24.69 -21.20 3.84
CA LYS A 156 -23.94 -21.29 2.58
C LYS A 156 -23.00 -20.10 2.38
N LEU A 157 -23.47 -18.87 2.64
CA LEU A 157 -22.65 -17.66 2.51
C LEU A 157 -21.57 -17.59 3.59
N ARG A 158 -21.85 -18.09 4.80
CA ARG A 158 -20.86 -18.21 5.86
C ARG A 158 -19.81 -19.24 5.50
N GLU A 159 -20.21 -20.41 4.99
CA GLU A 159 -19.29 -21.40 4.45
C GLU A 159 -18.51 -20.84 3.26
N ASP A 160 -19.12 -20.11 2.33
CA ASP A 160 -18.42 -19.51 1.19
C ASP A 160 -17.47 -18.39 1.61
N GLN A 161 -17.79 -17.63 2.69
CA GLN A 161 -16.89 -16.65 3.32
C GLN A 161 -15.74 -17.32 4.08
N GLU A 162 -16.00 -18.41 4.79
CA GLU A 162 -14.99 -19.21 5.51
C GLU A 162 -14.15 -20.07 4.56
N LYS A 163 -14.73 -20.48 3.42
CA LYS A 163 -14.08 -21.17 2.30
C LYS A 163 -13.48 -20.21 1.29
N ARG A 164 -13.57 -18.87 1.44
CA ARG A 164 -12.87 -17.91 0.58
C ARG A 164 -11.40 -18.33 0.58
N PRO A 165 -10.90 -18.96 -0.48
CA PRO A 165 -9.49 -19.23 -0.58
C PRO A 165 -8.86 -17.85 -0.76
N TRP A 166 -7.69 -17.62 -0.17
CA TRP A 166 -6.85 -16.46 -0.46
C TRP A 166 -6.30 -16.48 -1.92
N ASP A 167 -6.98 -17.19 -2.83
CA ASP A 167 -6.67 -17.40 -4.23
C ASP A 167 -7.79 -16.79 -5.09
N HIS A 168 -7.73 -15.48 -5.31
CA HIS A 168 -8.29 -14.91 -6.53
C HIS A 168 -7.12 -14.50 -7.42
N GLU A 169 -6.95 -15.21 -8.54
CA GLU A 169 -6.17 -14.72 -9.67
C GLU A 169 -6.66 -13.30 -10.02
N PRO A 170 -5.76 -12.32 -10.18
CA PRO A 170 -6.16 -10.94 -10.43
C PRO A 170 -6.85 -10.82 -11.82
N PRO A 171 -8.07 -10.26 -11.91
CA PRO A 171 -8.80 -10.12 -13.18
C PRO A 171 -8.00 -9.24 -14.14
N GLN A 172 -7.58 -9.72 -15.32
CA GLN A 172 -6.74 -9.05 -16.36
C GLN A 172 -6.83 -7.49 -16.40
N PRO A 173 -5.70 -6.72 -16.41
CA PRO A 173 -5.75 -5.27 -16.27
C PRO A 173 -6.07 -4.62 -17.61
N LYS A 174 -6.99 -3.65 -17.60
CA LYS A 174 -7.09 -2.66 -18.68
C LYS A 174 -5.92 -1.67 -18.60
N PRO A 175 -5.51 -1.03 -19.72
CA PRO A 175 -4.23 -0.35 -19.84
C PRO A 175 -4.02 0.83 -18.87
N LEU A 176 -2.82 0.84 -18.30
CA LEU A 176 -2.22 1.70 -17.26
C LEU A 176 -1.94 3.17 -17.69
N THR A 177 -2.89 3.88 -18.28
CA THR A 177 -2.66 5.25 -18.77
C THR A 177 -2.89 6.38 -17.76
N HIS A 178 -3.40 6.14 -16.55
CA HIS A 178 -3.89 7.21 -15.65
C HIS A 178 -3.03 7.49 -14.38
N TRP A 179 -1.86 6.86 -14.21
CA TRP A 179 -0.96 7.21 -13.08
C TRP A 179 -0.05 8.40 -13.40
N LYS A 180 0.08 8.77 -14.69
CA LYS A 180 0.90 9.90 -15.15
C LYS A 180 0.33 11.26 -14.74
N ASP A 181 -0.97 11.34 -14.44
CA ASP A 181 -1.64 12.62 -14.17
C ASP A 181 -1.49 13.07 -12.70
N VAL A 182 -0.98 12.21 -11.81
CA VAL A 182 -0.86 12.52 -10.36
C VAL A 182 0.53 13.04 -9.97
N LEU A 183 1.56 12.88 -10.82
CA LEU A 183 2.89 13.46 -10.58
C LEU A 183 3.61 13.84 -11.88
N LEU A 184 4.00 15.11 -11.96
CA LEU A 184 4.98 15.69 -12.88
C LEU A 184 6.40 15.15 -12.64
N LEU A 185 6.58 13.84 -12.48
CA LEU A 185 7.92 13.23 -12.54
C LEU A 185 8.24 12.95 -14.00
N GLU A 186 8.55 14.01 -14.74
CA GLU A 186 9.08 13.91 -16.10
C GLU A 186 10.22 12.88 -16.12
N GLY A 187 10.14 11.90 -17.02
CA GLY A 187 11.14 10.86 -17.18
C GLY A 187 10.88 9.54 -16.42
N VAL A 188 9.90 9.47 -15.51
CA VAL A 188 9.55 8.22 -14.84
C VAL A 188 8.63 7.35 -15.70
N THR A 189 8.95 6.06 -15.81
CA THR A 189 8.20 5.09 -16.62
C THR A 189 7.83 3.86 -15.79
N LEU A 190 6.57 3.43 -15.87
CA LEU A 190 6.13 2.15 -15.35
C LEU A 190 6.64 1.02 -16.23
N THR A 191 7.49 0.17 -15.67
CA THR A 191 8.16 -0.90 -16.40
C THR A 191 7.53 -2.25 -16.10
N GLN A 192 7.21 -2.52 -14.84
CA GLN A 192 6.50 -3.74 -14.44
C GLN A 192 5.45 -3.40 -13.39
N ASP A 193 4.20 -3.79 -13.65
CA ASP A 193 3.14 -3.75 -12.65
C ASP A 193 3.12 -5.03 -11.79
N ALA A 194 2.21 -5.07 -10.82
CA ALA A 194 2.07 -6.20 -9.89
C ALA A 194 1.82 -7.54 -10.61
N ARG A 195 1.14 -7.53 -11.76
CA ARG A 195 0.81 -8.76 -12.50
C ARG A 195 2.00 -9.28 -13.27
N GLN A 196 2.75 -8.38 -13.91
CA GLN A 196 4.02 -8.75 -14.55
C GLN A 196 5.05 -9.23 -13.52
N LEU A 197 4.88 -8.83 -12.26
CA LEU A 197 5.66 -9.30 -11.13
C LEU A 197 5.01 -10.49 -10.41
N ASN A 198 3.93 -11.13 -10.91
CA ASN A 198 3.26 -12.27 -10.26
C ASN A 198 2.94 -12.06 -8.76
N GLY A 199 2.40 -10.90 -8.39
CA GLY A 199 1.99 -10.61 -7.01
C GLY A 199 1.02 -9.44 -6.89
N SER A 200 0.89 -8.92 -5.68
CA SER A 200 0.02 -7.78 -5.36
C SER A 200 0.81 -6.63 -4.74
N GLU A 201 0.30 -5.41 -4.90
CA GLU A 201 0.85 -4.22 -4.22
C GLU A 201 2.38 -4.06 -4.41
N ARG A 202 2.88 -4.35 -5.63
CA ARG A 202 4.29 -4.17 -6.00
C ARG A 202 4.46 -3.63 -7.42
N VAL A 203 5.51 -2.83 -7.64
CA VAL A 203 5.77 -2.13 -8.90
C VAL A 203 7.26 -1.93 -9.16
N VAL A 204 7.65 -1.91 -10.44
CA VAL A 204 8.95 -1.44 -10.92
C VAL A 204 8.78 -0.21 -11.79
N LEU A 205 9.43 0.88 -11.39
CA LEU A 205 9.43 2.18 -12.04
C LEU A 205 10.88 2.52 -12.44
N ASP A 206 11.12 2.94 -13.67
CA ASP A 206 12.44 3.37 -14.14
C ASP A 206 12.49 4.86 -14.42
N GLY A 207 13.69 5.44 -14.43
CA GLY A 207 13.91 6.86 -14.72
C GLY A 207 13.68 7.79 -13.53
N LEU A 208 13.64 7.27 -12.30
CA LEU A 208 13.55 8.11 -11.10
C LEU A 208 14.83 8.91 -10.87
N LEU A 209 15.98 8.39 -11.28
CA LEU A 209 17.25 9.11 -11.24
C LEU A 209 17.88 9.13 -12.63
N THR A 210 18.52 10.24 -12.94
CA THR A 210 19.45 10.36 -14.06
C THR A 210 20.77 9.65 -13.74
N PRO A 211 21.55 9.25 -14.76
CA PRO A 211 22.89 8.71 -14.55
C PRO A 211 23.81 9.63 -13.74
N ALA A 212 23.65 10.95 -13.88
CA ALA A 212 24.41 11.95 -13.12
C ALA A 212 24.06 11.92 -11.63
N GLU A 213 22.76 11.88 -11.28
CA GLU A 213 22.30 11.76 -9.89
C GLU A 213 22.75 10.44 -9.25
N CYS A 214 22.66 9.32 -9.98
CA CYS A 214 23.23 8.04 -9.54
C CYS A 214 24.72 8.17 -9.23
N GLY A 215 25.50 8.80 -10.13
CA GLY A 215 26.93 9.05 -9.94
C GLY A 215 27.23 9.85 -8.66
N VAL A 216 26.47 10.90 -8.40
CA VAL A 216 26.60 11.71 -7.17
C VAL A 216 26.34 10.88 -5.91
N LEU A 217 25.28 10.06 -5.89
CA LEU A 217 24.96 9.22 -4.73
C LEU A 217 25.96 8.07 -4.54
N LEU A 218 26.49 7.50 -5.63
CA LEU A 218 27.56 6.49 -5.57
C LEU A 218 28.86 7.08 -5.02
N GLN A 219 29.20 8.30 -5.42
CA GLN A 219 30.36 9.02 -4.90
C GLN A 219 30.18 9.34 -3.41
N LEU A 220 29.00 9.83 -3.01
CA LEU A 220 28.66 10.02 -1.59
C LEU A 220 28.85 8.73 -0.77
N ALA A 221 28.34 7.60 -1.27
CA ALA A 221 28.49 6.31 -0.60
C ALA A 221 29.94 5.87 -0.48
N LYS A 222 30.78 6.17 -1.48
CA LYS A 222 32.22 5.88 -1.46
C LYS A 222 32.94 6.76 -0.45
N ASP A 223 32.79 8.08 -0.54
CA ASP A 223 33.46 9.04 0.34
C ASP A 223 33.06 8.83 1.80
N ALA A 224 31.78 8.57 2.06
CA ALA A 224 31.32 8.27 3.41
C ALA A 224 31.94 6.99 3.98
N ALA A 225 32.07 5.93 3.17
CA ALA A 225 32.71 4.69 3.58
C ALA A 225 34.21 4.89 3.86
N GLU A 226 34.90 5.70 3.05
CA GLU A 226 36.31 6.08 3.26
C GLU A 226 36.49 6.95 4.51
N ALA A 227 35.52 7.82 4.81
CA ALA A 227 35.43 8.59 6.06
C ALA A 227 35.03 7.75 7.28
N GLY A 228 34.89 6.42 7.13
CA GLY A 228 34.60 5.49 8.22
C GLY A 228 33.13 5.43 8.63
N ALA A 229 32.20 5.98 7.84
CA ALA A 229 30.78 5.86 8.09
C ALA A 229 30.36 4.39 8.04
N ARG A 230 29.72 3.92 9.11
CA ARG A 230 29.13 2.58 9.19
C ARG A 230 27.80 2.69 9.92
N SER A 231 26.71 2.74 9.16
CA SER A 231 25.36 2.60 9.69
C SER A 231 24.78 1.21 9.42
N GLY A 232 23.83 0.78 10.24
CA GLY A 232 23.21 -0.55 10.18
C GLY A 232 24.04 -1.66 10.83
N TYR A 233 23.34 -2.68 11.35
CA TYR A 233 23.90 -3.93 11.90
C TYR A 233 25.08 -3.76 12.88
N ARG A 234 25.04 -2.73 13.72
CA ARG A 234 26.11 -2.42 14.70
C ARG A 234 27.50 -2.27 14.06
N GLY A 235 27.56 -1.80 12.81
CA GLY A 235 28.80 -1.59 12.07
C GLY A 235 29.54 -2.87 11.68
N ARG A 236 28.86 -4.03 11.69
CA ARG A 236 29.41 -5.31 11.20
C ARG A 236 29.74 -5.19 9.71
N ARG A 237 30.94 -5.65 9.35
CA ARG A 237 31.42 -5.63 7.95
C ARG A 237 30.65 -6.57 7.03
N SER A 238 30.12 -7.66 7.57
CA SER A 238 29.50 -8.75 6.82
C SER A 238 28.32 -9.32 7.63
N PRO A 239 27.21 -8.56 7.75
CA PRO A 239 26.14 -8.88 8.69
C PRO A 239 25.28 -10.08 8.30
N HIS A 240 25.23 -10.42 7.00
CA HIS A 240 24.39 -11.49 6.45
C HIS A 240 25.19 -12.66 5.88
N THR A 241 26.31 -12.36 5.22
CA THR A 241 27.20 -13.35 4.61
C THR A 241 28.65 -12.90 4.74
N PRO A 242 29.60 -13.80 5.04
CA PRO A 242 31.03 -13.45 5.09
C PRO A 242 31.57 -13.04 3.72
N HIS A 243 30.94 -13.43 2.61
CA HIS A 243 31.43 -13.24 1.24
C HIS A 243 31.19 -11.85 0.66
N GLU A 244 30.53 -10.99 1.41
CA GLU A 244 30.21 -9.63 0.99
C GLU A 244 30.58 -8.62 2.09
N ARG A 245 31.10 -7.48 1.66
CA ARG A 245 31.29 -6.30 2.50
C ARG A 245 30.06 -5.41 2.41
N PHE A 246 29.51 -5.07 3.57
CA PHE A 246 28.37 -4.18 3.76
C PHE A 246 28.83 -2.78 4.16
N GLU A 247 28.24 -1.77 3.53
CA GLU A 247 28.43 -0.36 3.83
C GLU A 247 27.08 0.32 3.88
N GLY A 248 26.83 1.07 4.95
CA GLY A 248 25.55 1.72 5.21
C GLY A 248 25.74 3.17 5.61
N LEU A 249 24.89 4.05 5.09
CA LEU A 249 24.87 5.47 5.35
C LEU A 249 23.43 5.96 5.57
N THR A 250 23.14 6.48 6.78
CA THR A 250 21.86 7.15 7.05
C THR A 250 21.91 8.61 6.61
N VAL A 251 20.72 9.20 6.43
CA VAL A 251 20.55 10.60 6.03
C VAL A 251 21.21 11.58 7.01
N LEU A 252 21.05 11.37 8.32
CA LEU A 252 21.69 12.21 9.33
C LEU A 252 23.21 12.08 9.30
N LYS A 253 23.72 10.86 9.15
CA LYS A 253 25.17 10.66 9.07
C LYS A 253 25.77 11.30 7.82
N ALA A 254 25.07 11.24 6.68
CA ALA A 254 25.48 11.93 5.46
C ALA A 254 25.53 13.45 5.66
N ALA A 255 24.50 14.04 6.29
CA ALA A 255 24.45 15.47 6.61
C ALA A 255 25.58 15.90 7.55
N GLN A 256 25.85 15.14 8.61
CA GLN A 256 26.95 15.40 9.55
C GLN A 256 28.32 15.36 8.86
N LEU A 257 28.55 14.38 7.98
CA LEU A 257 29.80 14.28 7.22
C LEU A 257 29.94 15.44 6.23
N ALA A 258 28.84 15.88 5.62
CA ALA A 258 28.84 17.03 4.73
C ALA A 258 29.16 18.32 5.49
N GLN A 259 28.57 18.53 6.67
CA GLN A 259 28.88 19.66 7.54
C GLN A 259 30.35 19.66 8.00
N ALA A 260 30.92 18.47 8.24
CA ALA A 260 32.33 18.30 8.57
C ALA A 260 33.28 18.42 7.35
N GLY A 261 32.76 18.62 6.14
CA GLY A 261 33.55 18.68 4.90
C GLY A 261 34.16 17.35 4.46
N ALA A 262 33.75 16.23 5.06
CA ALA A 262 34.26 14.89 4.75
C ALA A 262 33.60 14.28 3.50
N VAL A 263 32.40 14.74 3.14
CA VAL A 263 31.69 14.37 1.90
C VAL A 263 31.09 15.61 1.25
N GLY A 264 30.76 15.55 -0.04
CA GLY A 264 30.11 16.66 -0.74
C GLY A 264 28.70 16.96 -0.22
N SER A 265 28.41 18.24 0.08
CA SER A 265 27.08 18.70 0.50
C SER A 265 26.00 18.45 -0.54
N GLN A 266 26.34 18.55 -1.83
CA GLN A 266 25.44 18.23 -2.94
C GLN A 266 24.91 16.79 -2.86
N GLY A 267 25.77 15.82 -2.54
CA GLY A 267 25.34 14.43 -2.41
C GLY A 267 24.41 14.21 -1.23
N ALA A 268 24.72 14.81 -0.08
CA ALA A 268 23.87 14.70 1.11
C ALA A 268 22.50 15.37 0.91
N LYS A 269 22.43 16.52 0.23
CA LYS A 269 21.17 17.18 -0.16
C LYS A 269 20.37 16.32 -1.14
N LEU A 270 21.03 15.80 -2.18
CA LEU A 270 20.40 14.91 -3.16
C LEU A 270 19.82 13.65 -2.49
N LEU A 271 20.51 13.08 -1.49
CA LEU A 271 20.01 11.93 -0.74
C LEU A 271 18.66 12.24 -0.05
N LEU A 272 18.50 13.42 0.56
CA LEU A 272 17.23 13.84 1.18
C LEU A 272 16.13 14.06 0.13
N GLU A 273 16.45 14.76 -0.96
CA GLU A 273 15.51 15.06 -2.04
C GLU A 273 15.00 13.78 -2.70
N VAL A 274 15.90 12.85 -3.00
CA VAL A 274 15.56 11.55 -3.60
C VAL A 274 14.71 10.70 -2.67
N SER A 275 14.94 10.78 -1.36
CA SER A 275 14.11 10.06 -0.38
C SER A 275 12.65 10.54 -0.42
N GLU A 276 12.43 11.85 -0.50
CA GLU A 276 11.09 12.42 -0.67
C GLU A 276 10.47 12.14 -2.05
N ARG A 277 11.28 12.11 -3.11
CA ARG A 277 10.82 11.69 -4.44
C ARG A 277 10.31 10.25 -4.44
N VAL A 278 11.03 9.33 -3.80
CA VAL A 278 10.59 7.94 -3.65
C VAL A 278 9.30 7.85 -2.83
N ARG A 279 9.23 8.53 -1.67
CA ARG A 279 8.00 8.56 -0.84
C ARG A 279 6.80 9.07 -1.61
N THR A 280 6.98 10.18 -2.33
CA THR A 280 5.93 10.84 -3.11
C THR A 280 5.45 9.94 -4.25
N LEU A 281 6.38 9.30 -4.97
CA LEU A 281 6.05 8.37 -6.05
C LEU A 281 5.37 7.10 -5.54
N THR A 282 5.84 6.55 -4.42
CA THR A 282 5.22 5.40 -3.75
C THR A 282 3.79 5.74 -3.31
N GLN A 283 3.60 6.90 -2.68
CA GLN A 283 2.27 7.38 -2.26
C GLN A 283 1.36 7.61 -3.46
N ALA A 284 1.83 8.19 -4.55
CA ALA A 284 1.02 8.43 -5.73
C ALA A 284 0.60 7.12 -6.41
N TYR A 285 1.55 6.18 -6.57
CA TYR A 285 1.27 4.91 -7.23
C TYR A 285 0.26 4.07 -6.44
N PHE A 286 0.48 3.88 -5.14
CA PHE A 286 -0.39 3.05 -4.30
C PHE A 286 -1.62 3.79 -3.75
N SER A 287 -1.60 5.12 -3.73
CA SER A 287 -2.69 5.98 -3.25
C SER A 287 -3.30 5.51 -1.90
N PRO A 288 -2.49 5.32 -0.84
CA PRO A 288 -2.96 4.80 0.44
C PRO A 288 -3.97 5.74 1.13
N GLU A 289 -4.77 5.21 2.05
CA GLU A 289 -5.82 5.96 2.76
C GLU A 289 -5.29 7.07 3.69
N LYS A 290 -4.03 6.93 4.11
CA LYS A 290 -3.30 7.83 4.98
C LYS A 290 -2.03 8.30 4.25
N PRO A 291 -1.57 9.53 4.50
CA PRO A 291 -0.31 9.99 3.95
C PRO A 291 0.83 9.08 4.38
N LEU A 292 1.78 8.83 3.47
CA LEU A 292 3.01 8.11 3.78
C LEU A 292 4.04 9.09 4.34
N HIS A 293 4.70 8.66 5.41
CA HIS A 293 5.88 9.28 5.99
C HIS A 293 7.09 8.38 5.76
N LEU A 294 8.27 8.97 5.51
CA LEU A 294 9.53 8.23 5.62
C LEU A 294 9.67 7.74 7.06
N SER A 295 9.88 6.44 7.23
CA SER A 295 10.11 5.81 8.53
C SER A 295 11.59 5.53 8.76
N PHE A 296 12.30 5.11 7.70
CA PHE A 296 13.75 4.95 7.73
C PHE A 296 14.32 4.99 6.31
N THR A 297 15.46 5.64 6.14
CA THR A 297 16.18 5.80 4.88
C THR A 297 17.61 5.34 5.03
N HIS A 298 18.04 4.39 4.20
CA HIS A 298 19.37 3.80 4.29
C HIS A 298 20.00 3.62 2.91
N LEU A 299 21.07 4.38 2.65
CA LEU A 299 21.91 4.16 1.48
C LEU A 299 22.85 2.99 1.78
N VAL A 300 22.71 1.90 1.03
CA VAL A 300 23.40 0.64 1.29
C VAL A 300 24.16 0.18 0.07
N CYS A 301 25.44 -0.15 0.26
CA CYS A 301 26.27 -0.79 -0.73
C CYS A 301 26.75 -2.16 -0.24
N ARG A 302 26.78 -3.12 -1.16
CA ARG A 302 27.33 -4.47 -0.94
C ARG A 302 28.36 -4.79 -2.01
N SER A 303 29.56 -5.15 -1.57
CA SER A 303 30.66 -5.48 -2.48
C SER A 303 31.04 -6.95 -2.33
N ALA A 304 31.18 -7.65 -3.45
CA ALA A 304 31.72 -9.01 -3.47
C ALA A 304 33.17 -8.99 -2.94
N ILE A 305 33.51 -9.93 -2.06
CA ILE A 305 34.91 -10.14 -1.63
C ILE A 305 35.61 -11.04 -2.66
N GLU A 306 36.72 -10.55 -3.21
CA GLU A 306 37.50 -11.30 -4.20
C GLU A 306 38.01 -12.63 -3.63
N GLY A 307 37.91 -13.70 -4.41
CA GLY A 307 38.35 -15.05 -4.02
C GLY A 307 37.35 -15.82 -3.14
N GLU A 308 36.23 -15.22 -2.74
CA GLU A 308 35.23 -15.84 -1.88
C GLU A 308 33.90 -16.17 -2.59
N GLN A 309 33.92 -16.29 -3.92
CA GLN A 309 32.69 -16.33 -4.73
C GLN A 309 32.36 -17.72 -5.32
N ASP A 310 33.30 -18.66 -5.27
CA ASP A 310 33.15 -19.98 -5.90
C ASP A 310 32.12 -20.85 -5.17
N GLN A 311 31.19 -21.45 -5.94
CA GLN A 311 30.15 -22.39 -5.48
C GLN A 311 29.21 -21.89 -4.37
N ARG A 312 29.09 -20.57 -4.21
CA ARG A 312 28.23 -19.98 -3.19
C ARG A 312 26.74 -20.16 -3.51
N MET A 313 25.99 -20.60 -2.51
CA MET A 313 24.53 -20.83 -2.58
C MET A 313 23.75 -19.94 -1.59
N ASP A 314 24.46 -19.07 -0.88
CA ASP A 314 23.89 -18.13 0.08
C ASP A 314 23.21 -16.94 -0.61
N LEU A 315 22.35 -16.26 0.15
CA LEU A 315 21.71 -15.03 -0.28
C LEU A 315 22.48 -13.83 0.27
N SER A 316 22.57 -12.76 -0.53
CA SER A 316 23.07 -11.47 -0.05
C SER A 316 22.16 -10.93 1.07
N HIS A 317 20.85 -11.06 0.89
CA HIS A 317 19.86 -10.79 1.92
C HIS A 317 18.88 -11.97 2.00
N PRO A 318 18.68 -12.58 3.17
CA PRO A 318 17.73 -13.68 3.32
C PRO A 318 16.31 -13.24 2.97
N VAL A 319 15.46 -14.21 2.64
CA VAL A 319 14.04 -13.97 2.42
C VAL A 319 13.39 -13.51 3.71
N HIS A 320 12.62 -12.43 3.63
CA HIS A 320 11.93 -11.84 4.77
C HIS A 320 10.72 -11.02 4.30
N ALA A 321 9.86 -10.68 5.26
CA ALA A 321 8.88 -9.60 5.14
C ALA A 321 9.33 -8.44 6.03
N ASP A 322 9.01 -7.21 5.63
CA ASP A 322 9.58 -6.02 6.26
C ASP A 322 8.86 -5.60 7.55
N ASN A 323 7.58 -5.99 7.72
CA ASN A 323 6.76 -5.58 8.85
C ASN A 323 6.26 -6.74 9.75
N CYS A 324 6.72 -7.96 9.49
CA CYS A 324 6.35 -9.14 10.28
C CYS A 324 7.46 -10.18 10.33
N VAL A 325 7.35 -11.11 11.28
CA VAL A 325 8.14 -12.32 11.32
C VAL A 325 7.45 -13.36 10.45
N LEU A 326 8.04 -13.64 9.28
CA LEU A 326 7.55 -14.66 8.36
C LEU A 326 7.99 -16.04 8.85
N ASP A 327 7.02 -16.94 9.02
CA ASP A 327 7.23 -18.38 9.22
C ASP A 327 7.08 -19.09 7.86
N PRO A 328 8.17 -19.57 7.24
CA PRO A 328 8.11 -20.25 5.95
C PRO A 328 7.37 -21.60 5.96
N ASP A 329 7.28 -22.25 7.12
CA ASP A 329 6.67 -23.59 7.23
C ASP A 329 5.14 -23.50 7.23
N THR A 330 4.59 -22.48 7.90
CA THR A 330 3.14 -22.22 7.95
C THR A 330 2.68 -21.19 6.92
N GLY A 331 3.58 -20.35 6.42
CA GLY A 331 3.27 -19.18 5.61
C GLY A 331 2.70 -18.01 6.42
N GLU A 332 2.71 -18.09 7.76
CA GLU A 332 2.19 -17.05 8.63
C GLU A 332 3.17 -15.88 8.79
N CYS A 333 2.61 -14.69 9.01
CA CYS A 333 3.33 -13.43 9.08
C CYS A 333 2.94 -12.70 10.37
N TRP A 334 3.72 -12.91 11.42
CA TRP A 334 3.42 -12.44 12.77
C TRP A 334 3.87 -10.98 12.94
N ARG A 335 2.92 -10.06 13.09
CA ARG A 335 3.21 -8.64 13.32
C ARG A 335 3.53 -8.39 14.79
N GLU A 336 4.70 -8.84 15.21
CA GLU A 336 5.21 -8.66 16.57
C GLU A 336 6.72 -8.39 16.59
N PRO A 337 7.27 -7.86 17.70
CA PRO A 337 8.71 -7.72 17.87
C PRO A 337 9.43 -9.07 17.63
N PRO A 338 10.56 -9.09 16.91
CA PRO A 338 11.42 -7.95 16.58
C PRO A 338 11.06 -7.24 15.26
N ALA A 339 9.95 -7.56 14.60
CA ALA A 339 9.56 -6.93 13.35
C ALA A 339 9.13 -5.47 13.52
N TYR A 340 9.39 -4.65 12.50
CA TYR A 340 8.96 -3.26 12.45
C TYR A 340 7.51 -3.18 11.96
N THR A 341 6.58 -3.50 12.84
CA THR A 341 5.15 -3.70 12.50
C THR A 341 4.46 -2.46 11.94
N TYR A 342 5.04 -1.28 12.11
CA TYR A 342 4.53 -0.01 11.60
C TYR A 342 4.93 0.30 10.14
N ARG A 343 5.73 -0.55 9.48
CA ARG A 343 6.08 -0.36 8.07
C ARG A 343 4.92 -0.82 7.19
N ASP A 344 4.46 0.08 6.32
CA ASP A 344 3.34 -0.17 5.41
C ASP A 344 3.81 -0.40 3.98
N TYR A 345 4.81 0.38 3.53
CA TYR A 345 5.43 0.22 2.20
C TYR A 345 6.94 0.30 2.27
N SER A 346 7.59 -0.42 1.36
CA SER A 346 9.02 -0.46 1.16
C SER A 346 9.39 0.05 -0.23
N GLY A 347 10.57 0.65 -0.35
CA GLY A 347 11.13 1.14 -1.60
C GLY A 347 12.61 0.77 -1.71
N LEU A 348 13.02 0.26 -2.87
CA LEU A 348 14.40 0.00 -3.24
C LEU A 348 14.73 0.75 -4.52
N LEU A 349 15.47 1.85 -4.40
CA LEU A 349 15.96 2.62 -5.54
C LEU A 349 17.41 2.25 -5.85
N TYR A 350 17.64 1.66 -7.01
CA TYR A 350 18.95 1.20 -7.45
C TYR A 350 19.77 2.33 -8.05
N LEU A 351 21.07 2.34 -7.74
CA LEU A 351 22.00 3.38 -8.18
C LEU A 351 22.90 2.92 -9.33
N ASN A 352 23.04 1.62 -9.56
CA ASN A 352 23.97 1.09 -10.56
C ASN A 352 23.59 -0.32 -11.03
N ASP A 353 24.26 -0.78 -12.09
CA ASP A 353 24.12 -2.09 -12.74
C ASP A 353 25.46 -2.72 -13.16
N ASP A 354 26.59 -2.10 -12.83
CA ASP A 354 27.96 -2.57 -13.12
C ASP A 354 28.45 -3.65 -12.13
N PHE A 355 27.60 -4.64 -11.87
CA PHE A 355 27.89 -5.79 -11.01
C PHE A 355 27.22 -7.07 -11.50
N HIS A 356 27.60 -8.22 -10.92
CA HIS A 356 26.99 -9.52 -11.21
C HIS A 356 26.26 -10.09 -9.99
N GLY A 357 25.16 -10.80 -10.25
CA GLY A 357 24.26 -11.28 -9.19
C GLY A 357 23.46 -10.13 -8.58
N GLY A 358 23.10 -10.22 -7.30
CA GLY A 358 22.47 -9.10 -6.58
C GLY A 358 21.03 -8.77 -6.98
N ASP A 359 20.39 -9.61 -7.78
CA ASP A 359 19.01 -9.38 -8.18
C ASP A 359 18.05 -9.50 -6.99
N LEU A 360 17.06 -8.61 -6.93
CA LEU A 360 15.94 -8.75 -6.00
C LEU A 360 15.02 -9.84 -6.52
N PHE A 361 14.51 -10.68 -5.63
CA PHE A 361 13.46 -11.62 -5.98
C PHE A 361 12.36 -11.62 -4.92
N PHE A 362 11.15 -11.85 -5.38
CA PHE A 362 9.97 -12.06 -4.54
C PHE A 362 9.66 -13.55 -4.47
N THR A 363 9.09 -14.00 -3.35
CA THR A 363 8.66 -15.37 -3.16
C THR A 363 7.20 -15.45 -2.71
N GLN A 364 6.64 -16.65 -2.77
CA GLN A 364 5.48 -16.99 -1.96
C GLN A 364 5.83 -16.97 -0.45
N PRO A 365 4.83 -17.01 0.46
CA PRO A 365 5.06 -17.07 1.90
C PRO A 365 5.96 -18.23 2.37
N ASN A 366 6.04 -19.31 1.58
CA ASN A 366 6.94 -20.44 1.83
C ASN A 366 8.44 -20.12 1.71
N ALA A 367 8.81 -18.88 1.34
CA ALA A 367 10.19 -18.41 1.16
C ALA A 367 11.05 -19.17 0.13
N LEU A 368 10.48 -20.13 -0.60
CA LEU A 368 11.19 -21.01 -1.53
C LEU A 368 10.77 -20.76 -2.98
N THR A 369 9.48 -20.53 -3.21
CA THR A 369 8.93 -20.42 -4.56
C THR A 369 9.08 -18.99 -5.05
N VAL A 370 10.06 -18.76 -5.93
CA VAL A 370 10.31 -17.45 -6.55
C VAL A 370 9.17 -17.12 -7.50
N THR A 371 8.53 -15.95 -7.29
CA THR A 371 7.42 -15.47 -8.11
C THR A 371 7.87 -14.45 -9.15
N ALA A 372 8.86 -13.63 -8.81
CA ALA A 372 9.42 -12.62 -9.71
C ALA A 372 10.85 -12.25 -9.34
N GLN A 373 11.58 -11.72 -10.31
CA GLN A 373 12.95 -11.23 -10.17
C GLN A 373 13.08 -9.87 -10.83
N VAL A 374 13.77 -8.95 -10.15
CA VAL A 374 14.02 -7.59 -10.63
C VAL A 374 15.52 -7.34 -10.64
N ARG A 375 16.05 -7.12 -11.84
CA ARG A 375 17.44 -6.73 -12.05
C ARG A 375 17.67 -5.26 -11.68
N PRO A 376 18.63 -4.94 -10.80
CA PRO A 376 18.99 -3.57 -10.48
C PRO A 376 19.51 -2.78 -11.69
N ARG A 377 19.19 -1.49 -11.74
CA ARG A 377 19.78 -0.52 -12.66
C ARG A 377 19.63 0.90 -12.14
N CYS A 378 20.53 1.81 -12.53
CA CYS A 378 20.45 3.21 -12.11
C CYS A 378 19.04 3.78 -12.36
N GLY A 379 18.48 4.40 -11.33
CA GLY A 379 17.17 5.08 -11.40
C GLY A 379 15.96 4.14 -11.40
N ARG A 380 16.16 2.84 -11.20
CA ARG A 380 15.07 1.88 -11.01
C ARG A 380 14.60 1.86 -9.57
N LEU A 381 13.34 2.20 -9.34
CA LEU A 381 12.64 2.01 -8.08
C LEU A 381 11.81 0.72 -8.14
N VAL A 382 11.98 -0.14 -7.14
CA VAL A 382 11.01 -1.19 -6.81
C VAL A 382 10.27 -0.74 -5.56
N ALA A 383 8.96 -0.57 -5.64
CA ALA A 383 8.13 -0.20 -4.49
C ALA A 383 7.08 -1.27 -4.25
N PHE A 384 6.83 -1.61 -3.00
CA PHE A 384 5.91 -2.69 -2.63
C PHE A 384 5.40 -2.53 -1.20
N SER A 385 4.26 -3.14 -0.87
CA SER A 385 3.77 -3.19 0.51
C SER A 385 4.66 -4.08 1.38
N SER A 386 4.87 -3.70 2.65
CA SER A 386 5.89 -4.31 3.52
C SER A 386 5.49 -5.64 4.17
N GLY A 387 4.29 -6.15 3.89
CA GLY A 387 3.70 -7.32 4.55
C GLY A 387 4.08 -8.67 3.97
N GLY A 388 3.42 -9.70 4.50
CA GLY A 388 3.60 -11.11 4.12
C GLY A 388 3.14 -11.44 2.69
N GLU A 389 2.50 -10.50 2.00
CA GLU A 389 2.16 -10.57 0.57
C GLU A 389 3.36 -10.31 -0.35
N ASN A 390 4.43 -9.68 0.15
CA ASN A 390 5.66 -9.42 -0.60
C ASN A 390 6.94 -9.93 0.12
N PRO A 391 7.03 -11.22 0.49
CA PRO A 391 8.29 -11.81 0.93
C PRO A 391 9.34 -11.67 -0.17
N HIS A 392 10.54 -11.26 0.20
CA HIS A 392 11.59 -10.99 -0.77
C HIS A 392 12.99 -11.21 -0.21
N GLY A 393 13.92 -11.47 -1.11
CA GLY A 393 15.34 -11.66 -0.82
C GLY A 393 16.22 -11.06 -1.92
N VAL A 394 17.53 -11.08 -1.69
CA VAL A 394 18.51 -10.60 -2.67
C VAL A 394 19.52 -11.69 -2.95
N TRP A 395 19.67 -12.05 -4.22
CA TRP A 395 20.68 -13.00 -4.67
C TRP A 395 22.09 -12.51 -4.33
N ALA A 396 23.01 -13.44 -4.12
CA ALA A 396 24.44 -13.17 -3.93
C ALA A 396 24.99 -12.14 -4.94
N VAL A 397 25.73 -11.14 -4.46
CA VAL A 397 26.53 -10.25 -5.32
C VAL A 397 27.86 -10.96 -5.58
N THR A 398 28.07 -11.47 -6.79
CA THR A 398 29.22 -12.33 -7.13
C THR A 398 30.41 -11.57 -7.70
N ARG A 399 30.19 -10.33 -8.16
CA ARG A 399 31.26 -9.45 -8.64
C ARG A 399 30.82 -8.00 -8.58
N GLY A 400 31.74 -7.09 -8.24
CA GLY A 400 31.48 -5.66 -8.22
C GLY A 400 30.79 -5.20 -6.93
N ARG A 401 30.21 -4.00 -7.00
CA ARG A 401 29.56 -3.33 -5.86
C ARG A 401 28.15 -2.94 -6.24
N ARG A 402 27.15 -3.46 -5.52
CA ARG A 402 25.74 -3.13 -5.68
C ARG A 402 25.34 -2.06 -4.68
N CYS A 403 24.83 -0.92 -5.13
CA CYS A 403 24.33 0.14 -4.27
C CYS A 403 22.84 0.42 -4.51
N ALA A 404 22.10 0.60 -3.43
CA ALA A 404 20.68 0.93 -3.44
C ALA A 404 20.33 1.83 -2.26
N LEU A 405 19.35 2.70 -2.45
CA LEU A 405 18.66 3.38 -1.37
C LEU A 405 17.47 2.50 -0.95
N ALA A 406 17.51 1.99 0.28
CA ALA A 406 16.41 1.28 0.91
C ALA A 406 15.61 2.25 1.78
N LEU A 407 14.30 2.32 1.53
CA LEU A 407 13.39 3.20 2.24
C LEU A 407 12.19 2.40 2.75
N TRP A 408 11.74 2.76 3.92
CA TRP A 408 10.50 2.24 4.49
C TRP A 408 9.58 3.40 4.81
N HIS A 409 8.29 3.20 4.55
CA HIS A 409 7.25 4.20 4.71
C HIS A 409 6.20 3.70 5.69
N THR A 410 5.59 4.62 6.41
CA THR A 410 4.57 4.35 7.41
C THR A 410 3.41 5.34 7.30
N TRP A 411 2.21 4.90 7.65
CA TRP A 411 1.04 5.73 7.88
C TRP A 411 1.01 6.32 9.29
N ALA A 412 1.83 5.81 10.22
CA ALA A 412 1.88 6.21 11.61
C ALA A 412 2.86 7.38 11.79
N PRO A 413 2.40 8.63 11.97
CA PRO A 413 3.27 9.80 12.05
C PRO A 413 4.28 9.75 13.20
N GLU A 414 3.97 9.03 14.28
CA GLU A 414 4.86 8.77 15.41
C GLU A 414 6.11 7.95 15.04
N HIS A 415 6.07 7.21 13.93
CA HIS A 415 7.17 6.41 13.40
C HIS A 415 7.89 7.09 12.22
N ARG A 416 7.69 8.40 12.05
CA ARG A 416 8.42 9.22 11.07
C ARG A 416 9.91 9.29 11.41
N GLU A 417 10.75 9.25 10.39
CA GLU A 417 12.21 9.33 10.48
C GLU A 417 12.65 10.69 11.06
N GLN A 418 13.02 10.70 12.34
CA GLN A 418 13.54 11.89 13.02
C GLN A 418 14.88 12.34 12.41
N GLU A 419 15.76 11.38 12.10
CA GLU A 419 17.06 11.61 11.45
C GLU A 419 16.94 12.40 10.16
N TRP A 420 15.88 12.19 9.37
CA TRP A 420 15.65 12.94 8.13
C TRP A 420 15.35 14.41 8.40
N THR A 421 14.57 14.69 9.45
CA THR A 421 14.22 16.06 9.85
C THR A 421 15.45 16.79 10.34
N GLU A 422 16.26 16.15 11.18
CA GLU A 422 17.54 16.71 11.66
C GLU A 422 18.54 16.94 10.52
N ALA A 423 18.68 15.97 9.61
CA ALA A 423 19.53 16.08 8.43
C ALA A 423 19.15 17.27 7.55
N LYS A 424 17.84 17.50 7.37
CA LYS A 424 17.32 18.63 6.60
C LYS A 424 17.70 19.95 7.25
N GLU A 425 17.57 20.09 8.57
CA GLU A 425 17.98 21.29 9.29
C GLU A 425 19.49 21.54 9.20
N LEU A 426 20.32 20.49 9.32
CA LEU A 426 21.78 20.61 9.20
C LEU A 426 22.25 21.04 7.81
N LEU A 427 21.47 20.74 6.77
CA LEU A 427 21.81 21.05 5.37
C LEU A 427 21.12 22.32 4.85
N LYS A 428 20.36 23.03 5.68
CA LYS A 428 19.90 24.39 5.35
C LYS A 428 21.10 25.30 5.24
N GLU A 429 21.16 26.08 4.16
CA GLU A 429 22.12 27.17 4.08
C GLU A 429 21.68 28.28 5.04
N PRO A 430 22.61 29.00 5.69
CA PRO A 430 22.25 30.22 6.38
C PRO A 430 21.58 31.14 5.36
N GLU A 431 20.39 31.66 5.70
CA GLU A 431 19.82 32.78 4.93
C GLU A 431 20.90 33.86 4.90
N GLU A 432 21.36 34.25 3.71
CA GLU A 432 22.18 35.44 3.56
C GLU A 432 21.36 36.59 4.16
N GLU A 433 21.79 37.09 5.32
CA GLU A 433 21.33 38.38 5.82
C GLU A 433 21.68 39.39 4.70
N GLU A 434 20.67 39.79 3.93
CA GLU A 434 20.78 40.88 2.97
C GLU A 434 21.19 42.15 3.75
N GLU A 435 22.47 42.52 3.70
CA GLU A 435 22.98 43.85 4.09
C GLU A 435 22.63 44.94 3.07
#